data_AF-A0A957U8E7-F1
#
_entry.id   AF-A0A957U8E7-F1
#
_cell.length_a   1.000
_cell.length_b   1.000
_cell.length_c   1.000
_cell.angle_alpha   90.00
_cell.angle_beta   90.00
_cell.angle_gamma   90.00
#
_symmetry.space_group_name_H-M   'P 1'
#
loop_
_entity.id
_entity.type
_entity.pdbx_description
1 polymer ?
#
loop_
_entity_poly.entity_id
_entity_poly.type
_entity_poly.pdbx_seq_one_letter_code
_entity_poly.pdbx_strand_id
1 'polypeptide(L)'
;GKAVAATSLTFTSQAAYDGDIAARLGLAKQVVAVRGCRSVGKADMVLNDAMPAIEVDPESYEVRADGELLTCAPAAVLPMAQRYFLF
;
A
#
# COMPACT_ATOMS: atom_id res chain seq x y z
N GLY A 1 -13.35 -25.68 9.04
CA GLY A 1 -12.66 -25.73 10.34
C GLY A 1 -12.45 -24.32 10.88
N LYS A 2 -11.86 -24.16 12.09
CA LYS A 2 -11.61 -22.84 12.72
C LYS A 2 -10.27 -22.20 12.36
N ALA A 3 -9.45 -22.86 11.52
CA ALA A 3 -8.11 -22.41 11.16
C ALA A 3 -8.08 -20.99 10.57
N VAL A 4 -8.99 -20.66 9.64
CA VAL A 4 -9.08 -19.32 9.03
C VAL A 4 -9.27 -18.21 10.06
N ALA A 5 -10.01 -18.48 11.14
CA ALA A 5 -10.21 -17.50 12.21
C ALA A 5 -8.95 -17.32 13.07
N ALA A 6 -8.18 -18.39 13.27
CA ALA A 6 -6.95 -18.39 14.07
C ALA A 6 -5.72 -17.90 13.30
N THR A 7 -5.72 -17.95 11.98
CA THR A 7 -4.57 -17.59 11.12
C THR A 7 -4.81 -16.32 10.30
N SER A 8 -5.76 -15.47 10.71
CA SER A 8 -6.06 -14.21 10.03
C SER A 8 -6.53 -13.16 11.02
N LEU A 9 -6.25 -11.90 10.69
CA LEU A 9 -6.65 -10.74 11.47
C LEU A 9 -7.67 -9.89 10.72
N THR A 10 -8.52 -9.18 11.46
CA THR A 10 -9.36 -8.09 10.95
C THR A 10 -8.87 -6.79 11.58
N PHE A 11 -8.31 -5.89 10.77
CA PHE A 11 -7.89 -4.57 11.26
C PHE A 11 -9.07 -3.59 11.28
N THR A 12 -9.23 -2.84 12.37
CA THR A 12 -10.29 -1.83 12.56
C THR A 12 -9.74 -0.54 13.15
N SER A 13 -10.56 0.51 13.24
CA SER A 13 -10.20 1.71 13.99
C SER A 13 -10.16 1.44 15.50
N GLN A 14 -9.36 2.22 16.24
CA GLN A 14 -9.31 2.16 17.70
C GLN A 14 -10.71 2.31 18.32
N ALA A 15 -11.51 3.27 17.84
CA ALA A 15 -12.87 3.47 18.34
C ALA A 15 -13.80 2.26 18.15
N ALA A 16 -13.69 1.53 17.04
CA ALA A 16 -14.48 0.33 16.81
C ALA A 16 -14.01 -0.85 17.68
N TYR A 17 -12.69 -0.97 17.86
CA TYR A 17 -12.10 -1.95 18.76
C TYR A 17 -12.56 -1.72 20.21
N ASP A 18 -12.48 -0.47 20.68
CA ASP A 18 -12.92 -0.08 22.03
C ASP A 18 -14.43 -0.25 22.21
N GLY A 19 -15.20 -0.09 21.13
CA GLY A 19 -16.65 -0.33 21.09
C GLY A 19 -17.08 -1.79 20.92
N ASP A 20 -16.17 -2.74 21.16
CA ASP A 20 -16.37 -4.19 21.08
C ASP A 20 -17.07 -4.66 19.79
N ILE A 21 -16.60 -4.14 18.66
CA ILE A 21 -17.17 -4.47 17.34
C ILE A 21 -17.11 -5.98 17.04
N ALA A 22 -16.14 -6.69 17.62
CA ALA A 22 -15.99 -8.12 17.46
C ALA A 22 -17.20 -8.88 17.99
N ALA A 23 -17.61 -8.61 19.23
CA ALA A 23 -18.79 -9.25 19.81
C ALA A 23 -20.08 -8.80 19.11
N ARG A 24 -20.21 -7.49 18.86
CA ARG A 24 -21.42 -6.90 18.23
C ARG A 24 -21.74 -7.50 16.87
N LEU A 25 -20.73 -7.91 16.10
CA LEU A 25 -20.89 -8.50 14.78
C LEU A 25 -20.64 -10.03 14.76
N GLY A 26 -20.36 -10.65 15.90
CA GLY A 26 -20.07 -12.09 15.98
C GLY A 26 -18.81 -12.50 15.20
N LEU A 27 -17.79 -11.64 15.17
CA LEU A 27 -16.56 -11.90 14.41
C LEU A 27 -15.74 -12.99 15.10
N ALA A 28 -15.40 -14.04 14.35
CA ALA A 28 -14.56 -15.14 14.84
C ALA A 28 -13.05 -14.85 14.72
N LYS A 29 -12.65 -13.98 13.79
CA LYS A 29 -11.24 -13.58 13.60
C LYS A 29 -10.79 -12.64 14.72
N GLN A 30 -9.51 -12.68 15.06
CA GLN A 30 -8.94 -11.68 15.97
C GLN A 30 -9.04 -10.28 15.33
N VAL A 31 -9.67 -9.36 16.05
CA VAL A 31 -9.77 -7.95 15.67
C VAL A 31 -8.58 -7.19 16.26
N VAL A 32 -7.95 -6.31 15.48
CA VAL A 32 -6.79 -5.51 15.91
C VAL A 32 -6.99 -4.05 15.52
N ALA A 33 -6.80 -3.14 16.46
CA ALA A 33 -6.85 -1.71 16.19
C ALA A 33 -5.61 -1.23 15.40
N VAL A 34 -5.85 -0.47 14.33
CA VAL A 34 -4.78 0.28 13.64
C VAL A 34 -4.31 1.46 14.50
N ARG A 35 -3.01 1.73 14.49
CA ARG A 35 -2.36 2.81 15.27
C ARG A 35 -1.16 3.40 14.52
N GLY A 36 -0.69 4.59 14.93
CA GLY A 36 0.50 5.22 14.36
C GLY A 36 0.32 5.85 12.97
N CYS A 37 -0.90 5.92 12.44
CA CYS A 37 -1.16 6.39 11.08
C CYS A 37 -0.97 7.89 10.85
N ARG A 38 -0.79 8.69 11.92
CA ARG A 38 -0.66 10.16 11.87
C ARG A 38 0.76 10.65 12.19
N SER A 39 1.63 9.76 12.65
CA SER A 39 3.03 10.08 12.98
C SER A 39 3.99 9.68 11.87
N VAL A 40 3.59 8.77 10.98
CA VAL A 40 4.42 8.32 9.86
C VAL A 40 4.34 9.30 8.68
N GLY A 41 5.47 9.54 8.04
CA GLY A 41 5.63 10.33 6.82
C GLY A 41 6.50 9.63 5.78
N LYS A 42 6.96 10.37 4.78
CA LYS A 42 7.78 9.83 3.68
C LYS A 42 9.13 9.26 4.17
N ALA A 43 9.72 9.88 5.19
CA ALA A 43 10.97 9.44 5.82
C ALA A 43 10.88 8.05 6.48
N ASP A 44 9.69 7.58 6.86
CA ASP A 44 9.51 6.27 7.49
C ASP A 44 9.39 5.13 6.45
N MET A 45 9.41 5.44 5.16
CA MET A 45 9.30 4.45 4.09
C MET A 45 10.64 3.74 3.87
N VAL A 46 10.71 2.48 4.31
CA VAL A 46 11.92 1.66 4.21
C VAL A 46 12.34 1.48 2.74
N LEU A 47 13.59 1.83 2.45
CA LEU A 47 14.21 1.82 1.10
C LEU A 47 13.56 2.78 0.08
N ASN A 48 12.60 3.64 0.48
CA ASN A 48 11.76 4.42 -0.44
C ASN A 48 11.37 5.80 0.12
N ASP A 49 12.29 6.51 0.76
CA ASP A 49 12.05 7.78 1.45
C ASP A 49 12.44 9.04 0.64
N ALA A 50 12.93 8.89 -0.59
CA ALA A 50 13.35 10.02 -1.44
C ALA A 50 12.23 11.04 -1.68
N MET A 51 12.56 12.33 -1.55
CA MET A 51 11.68 13.49 -1.78
C MET A 51 12.33 14.50 -2.75
N PRO A 52 12.48 14.17 -4.04
CA PRO A 52 13.05 15.09 -5.03
C PRO A 52 12.09 16.26 -5.33
N ALA A 53 12.61 17.34 -5.91
CA ALA A 53 11.78 18.39 -6.49
C ALA A 53 11.16 17.87 -7.81
N ILE A 54 9.84 17.64 -7.79
CA ILE A 54 9.09 17.16 -8.96
C ILE A 54 8.47 18.34 -9.71
N GLU A 55 8.75 18.44 -11.00
CA GLU A 55 8.18 19.43 -11.91
C GLU A 55 7.46 18.72 -13.07
N VAL A 56 6.33 19.26 -13.50
CA VAL A 56 5.55 18.74 -14.63
C VAL A 56 5.23 19.90 -15.57
N ASP A 57 5.63 19.78 -16.83
CA ASP A 57 5.27 20.74 -17.85
C ASP A 57 3.79 20.58 -18.25
N PRO A 58 2.97 21.66 -18.20
CA PRO A 58 1.53 21.54 -18.37
C PRO A 58 1.07 21.30 -19.81
N GLU A 59 1.94 21.50 -20.80
CA GLU A 59 1.59 21.35 -22.23
C GLU A 59 2.12 20.03 -22.80
N SER A 60 3.39 19.72 -22.54
CA SER A 60 4.08 18.53 -23.05
C SER A 60 3.97 17.32 -22.13
N TYR A 61 3.61 17.53 -20.85
CA TYR A 61 3.60 16.51 -19.79
C TYR A 61 4.97 15.89 -19.47
N GLU A 62 6.06 16.55 -19.85
CA GLU A 62 7.39 16.17 -19.38
C GLU A 62 7.47 16.24 -17.87
N VAL A 63 8.02 15.19 -17.25
CA VAL A 63 8.22 15.11 -15.80
C VAL A 63 9.70 15.20 -15.50
N ARG A 64 10.08 16.07 -14.56
CA ARG A 64 11.46 16.23 -14.11
C ARG A 64 11.57 15.97 -12.60
N ALA A 65 12.67 15.35 -12.19
CA ALA A 65 13.07 15.24 -10.79
C ALA A 65 14.44 15.89 -10.62
N ASP A 66 14.54 16.90 -9.76
CA ASP A 66 15.77 17.66 -9.54
C ASP A 66 16.37 18.21 -10.86
N GLY A 67 15.48 18.59 -11.81
CA GLY A 67 15.83 19.08 -13.14
C GLY A 67 16.06 18.00 -14.21
N GLU A 68 16.24 16.73 -13.82
CA GLU A 68 16.47 15.62 -14.73
C GLU A 68 15.16 15.09 -15.34
N LEU A 69 15.12 14.94 -16.67
CA LEU A 69 13.95 14.41 -17.38
C LEU A 69 13.76 12.92 -17.06
N LEU A 70 12.59 12.59 -16.50
CA LEU A 70 12.18 11.22 -16.24
C LEU A 70 11.44 10.66 -17.46
N THR A 71 12.07 9.75 -18.19
CA THR A 71 11.46 9.06 -19.32
C THR A 71 11.98 7.63 -19.45
N CYS A 72 11.17 6.74 -20.03
CA CYS A 72 11.59 5.39 -20.37
C CYS A 72 10.84 4.89 -21.61
N ALA A 73 11.52 4.03 -22.39
CA ALA A 73 10.87 3.36 -23.51
C ALA A 73 9.93 2.25 -22.98
N PRO A 74 8.79 2.02 -23.65
CA PRO A 74 7.91 0.91 -23.28
C PRO A 74 8.62 -0.44 -23.50
N ALA A 75 8.44 -1.37 -22.57
CA ALA A 75 8.93 -2.74 -22.71
C ALA A 75 7.94 -3.59 -23.53
N ALA A 76 8.42 -4.29 -24.56
CA ALA A 76 7.58 -5.14 -25.41
C ALA A 76 7.25 -6.51 -24.77
N VAL A 77 8.10 -7.00 -23.87
CA VAL A 77 7.97 -8.29 -23.18
C VAL A 77 8.42 -8.12 -21.73
N LEU A 78 7.70 -8.76 -20.80
CA LEU A 78 8.02 -8.72 -19.37
C LEU A 78 8.37 -10.13 -18.85
N PRO A 79 9.30 -10.23 -17.89
CA PRO A 79 9.46 -11.45 -17.09
C PRO A 79 8.19 -11.68 -16.25
N MET A 80 8.05 -12.89 -15.69
CA MET A 80 6.91 -13.24 -14.84
C MET A 80 5.52 -13.10 -15.51
N ALA A 81 5.47 -13.13 -16.85
CA ALA A 81 4.24 -13.04 -17.64
C ALA A 81 3.91 -14.41 -18.30
N GLN A 82 3.86 -14.48 -19.63
CA GLN A 82 3.41 -15.65 -20.42
C GLN A 82 4.06 -16.99 -20.04
N ARG A 83 5.24 -17.00 -19.41
CA ARG A 83 5.89 -18.22 -18.94
C ARG A 83 5.14 -18.89 -17.78
N TYR A 84 4.39 -18.14 -16.98
CA TYR A 84 3.81 -18.61 -15.72
C TYR A 84 2.28 -18.67 -15.73
N PHE A 85 1.62 -18.00 -16.68
CA PHE A 85 0.17 -17.93 -16.76
C PHE A 85 -0.36 -18.72 -17.95
N LEU A 86 -1.42 -19.51 -17.71
CA LEU A 86 -2.05 -20.35 -18.73
C LEU A 86 -2.81 -19.51 -19.79
N PHE A 87 -3.34 -18.35 -19.38
CA PHE A 87 -4.01 -17.37 -20.22
C PHE A 87 -3.63 -15.96 -19.77
#